data_AF-A0A6J4QPU5-F1
#
_entry.id   AF-A0A6J4QPU5-F1
#
_cell.length_a   1.000
_cell.length_b   1.000
_cell.length_c   1.000
_cell.angle_alpha   90.00
_cell.angle_beta   90.00
_cell.angle_gamma   90.00
#
_symmetry.space_group_name_H-M   'P 1'
#
loop_
_entity.id
_entity.type
_entity.pdbx_description
1 polymer ?
#
loop_
_entity_poly.entity_id
_entity_poly.type
_entity_poly.pdbx_seq_one_letter_code
_entity_poly.pdbx_strand_id
1 'polypeptide(L)' 'LRERRLWLIGDLAEKSGVHRNLISTYEHGKSGAHPDTIRKLANALGVDPAELVGE' A
#
# COMPACT_ATOMS: atom_id res chain seq x y z
N LEU A 1 -5.38 7.47 -2.60
CA LEU A 1 -5.75 6.27 -3.39
C LEU A 1 -6.76 5.36 -2.68
N ARG A 2 -6.47 4.85 -1.48
CA ARG A 2 -7.43 4.08 -0.67
C ARG A 2 -8.62 4.90 -0.13
N GLU A 3 -8.40 6.16 0.24
CA GLU A 3 -9.45 7.05 0.79
C GLU A 3 -10.49 7.41 -0.27
N ARG A 4 -10.07 7.51 -1.54
CA ARG A 4 -11.00 7.61 -2.69
C ARG A 4 -11.89 6.38 -2.87
N ARG A 5 -11.49 5.24 -2.32
CA ARG A 5 -12.22 3.97 -2.36
C ARG A 5 -12.90 3.63 -1.01
N LEU A 6 -12.83 4.53 -0.02
CA LEU A 6 -13.32 4.31 1.36
C LEU A 6 -12.73 3.04 2.00
N TRP A 7 -11.50 2.67 1.65
CA TRP A 7 -10.83 1.49 2.21
C TRP A 7 -10.02 1.85 3.45
N LEU A 8 -10.20 1.07 4.52
CA LEU A 8 -9.34 1.14 5.70
C LEU A 8 -8.01 0.43 5.43
N ILE A 9 -7.02 0.67 6.29
CA ILE A 9 -5.74 -0.08 6.30
C ILE A 9 -6.00 -1.59 6.34
N GLY A 10 -7.08 -2.01 7.01
CA GLY A 10 -7.47 -3.41 7.08
C GLY A 10 -7.97 -4.01 5.78
N ASP A 11 -8.81 -3.30 5.04
CA ASP A 11 -9.26 -3.73 3.72
C ASP A 11 -8.09 -3.86 2.74
N LEU A 12 -7.17 -2.88 2.78
CA LEU A 12 -5.98 -2.90 1.93
C LEU A 12 -5.04 -4.05 2.32
N ALA A 13 -4.86 -4.31 3.61
CA ALA A 13 -4.07 -5.44 4.11
C ALA A 13 -4.63 -6.78 3.65
N GLU A 14 -5.95 -6.94 3.74
CA GLU A 14 -6.62 -8.19 3.36
C GLU A 14 -6.54 -8.44 1.86
N LYS A 15 -6.74 -7.39 1.05
CA LYS A 15 -6.64 -7.50 -0.42
C LYS A 15 -5.23 -7.65 -0.96
N SER A 16 -4.25 -7.03 -0.31
CA SER A 16 -2.84 -7.09 -0.75
C SER A 16 -2.05 -8.24 -0.13
N GLY A 17 -2.58 -8.89 0.92
CA GLY A 17 -1.84 -9.86 1.73
C GLY A 17 -0.67 -9.23 2.50
N VAL A 18 -0.63 -7.89 2.61
CA VAL A 18 0.42 -7.17 3.33
C VAL A 18 -0.07 -6.88 4.75
N HIS A 19 0.82 -7.06 5.73
CA HIS A 19 0.48 -6.79 7.12
C HIS A 19 0.14 -5.30 7.33
N ARG A 20 -0.91 -5.01 8.12
CA ARG A 20 -1.34 -3.63 8.45
C ARG A 20 -0.19 -2.75 8.95
N ASN A 21 0.74 -3.34 9.70
CA ASN A 21 1.90 -2.64 10.25
C ASN A 21 2.88 -2.18 9.14
N LEU A 22 3.09 -2.99 8.10
CA LEU A 22 3.88 -2.61 6.92
C LEU A 22 3.22 -1.46 6.16
N ILE A 23 1.90 -1.50 6.00
CA ILE A 23 1.12 -0.44 5.34
C ILE A 23 1.25 0.88 6.11
N SER A 24 1.09 0.83 7.45
CA SER A 24 1.23 2.03 8.29
C SER A 24 2.67 2.57 8.28
N THR A 25 3.67 1.70 8.25
CA THR A 25 5.09 2.09 8.12
C THR A 25 5.37 2.71 6.76
N TYR A 26 4.75 2.18 5.70
CA TYR A 26 4.84 2.69 4.34
C TYR A 26 4.25 4.09 4.23
N GLU A 27 3.06 4.31 4.78
CA GLU A 27 2.43 5.62 4.79
C GLU A 27 3.16 6.66 5.63
N HIS A 28 3.82 6.23 6.71
CA HIS A 28 4.66 7.12 7.50
C HIS A 28 6.06 7.33 6.90
N GLY A 29 6.37 6.73 5.74
CA GLY A 29 7.68 6.83 5.09
C GLY A 29 8.84 6.31 5.95
N LYS A 30 8.56 5.49 6.96
CA LYS A 30 9.51 5.16 8.03
C LYS A 30 10.46 4.01 7.73
N SER A 31 10.15 3.18 6.74
CA SER A 31 11.05 2.12 6.28
C SER A 31 11.14 2.17 4.77
N GLY A 32 12.37 2.23 4.26
CA GLY A 32 12.66 2.11 2.83
C GLY A 32 11.82 0.99 2.24
N ALA A 33 10.85 1.39 1.44
CA ALA A 33 9.76 0.51 1.08
C ALA A 33 10.32 -0.67 0.30
N HIS A 34 10.09 -1.89 0.81
CA HIS A 34 10.42 -3.07 0.05
C HIS A 34 9.61 -3.02 -1.26
N PRO A 35 10.26 -3.05 -2.44
CA PRO A 35 9.57 -2.94 -3.72
C PRO A 35 8.50 -4.03 -3.88
N ASP A 36 8.68 -5.18 -3.23
CA ASP A 36 7.70 -6.26 -3.15
C ASP A 36 6.38 -5.86 -2.46
N THR A 37 6.48 -5.06 -1.39
CA THR A 37 5.31 -4.56 -0.63
C THR A 37 4.54 -3.53 -1.44
N ILE A 38 5.26 -2.60 -2.09
CA ILE A 38 4.65 -1.61 -2.99
C ILE A 38 3.88 -2.33 -4.10
N ARG A 39 4.50 -3.33 -4.73
CA ARG A 39 3.90 -4.08 -5.84
C ARG A 39 2.64 -4.83 -5.42
N LYS A 40 2.60 -5.41 -4.21
CA LYS A 40 1.41 -6.04 -3.65
C LYS A 40 0.29 -5.04 -3.36
N LEU A 41 0.62 -3.88 -2.80
CA LEU A 41 -0.34 -2.81 -2.54
C LEU A 41 -0.88 -2.21 -3.85
N ALA A 42 -0.01 -1.98 -4.82
CA ALA A 42 -0.33 -1.49 -6.15
C ALA A 42 -1.29 -2.45 -6.87
N ASN A 43 -0.97 -3.74 -6.88
CA ASN A 43 -1.81 -4.79 -7.45
C ASN A 43 -3.18 -4.86 -6.77
N ALA A 44 -3.25 -4.75 -5.44
CA ALA A 44 -4.52 -4.74 -4.70
C ALA A 44 -5.36 -3.49 -4.96
N LEU A 45 -4.71 -2.35 -5.20
CA LEU A 45 -5.36 -1.08 -5.54
C LEU A 45 -5.68 -0.98 -7.04
N GLY A 46 -5.13 -1.87 -7.87
CA GLY A 46 -5.24 -1.82 -9.33
C GLY A 46 -4.56 -0.58 -9.93
N VAL A 47 -3.49 -0.11 -9.30
CA VAL A 47 -2.73 1.08 -9.72
C VAL A 47 -1.27 0.73 -9.94
N ASP A 48 -0.55 1.62 -10.60
CA ASP A 48 0.87 1.43 -10.82
C ASP A 48 1.65 1.60 -9.50
N PRO A 49 2.67 0.76 -9.22
CA PRO A 49 3.49 0.93 -8.04
C PRO A 49 4.15 2.30 -7.98
N ALA A 50 4.49 2.92 -9.11
CA ALA A 50 5.03 4.29 -9.18
C ALA A 50 4.07 5.33 -8.59
N GLU A 51 2.76 5.15 -8.78
CA GLU A 51 1.71 6.03 -8.21
C GLU A 51 1.67 5.99 -6.67
N LEU A 52 2.22 4.93 -6.05
CA LEU A 52 2.33 4.80 -4.60
C LEU A 52 3.62 5.39 -4.04
N VAL A 53 4.67 5.55 -4.85
CA VAL A 53 5.95 6.11 -4.40
C VAL A 53 6.05 7.61 -4.72
N GLY A 54 5.23 8.10 -5.66
CA GLY A 54 5.19 9.51 -6.05
C GLY A 54 6.44 9.91 -6.83
N GLU A 55 6.45 9.61 -8.13
CA GLU A 55 7.22 10.40 -9.10
C GLU A 55 6.32 11.46 -9.75
#